data_AF-A0A1M3F9U4-F1
#
_entry.id   AF-A0A1M3F9U4-F1
#
_cell.length_a   1.000
_cell.length_b   1.000
_cell.length_c   1.000
_cell.angle_alpha   90.00
_cell.angle_beta   90.00
_cell.angle_gamma   90.00
#
_symmetry.space_group_name_H-M   'P 1'
#
loop_
_entity.id
_entity.type
_entity.pdbx_description
1 polymer ?
#
loop_
_entity_poly.entity_id
_entity_poly.type
_entity_poly.pdbx_seq_one_letter_code
_entity_poly.pdbx_strand_id
1 'polypeptide(L)' 'MGAMQGTQPEGQQRDRDAYVHVTDADVHAARDAWWRAQSEDPASERTATLHESYRQIVHAQAQQIAEEFRAAHAR' A
#
# COMPACT_ATOMS: atom_id res chain seq x y z
N MET A 1 -0.13 -38.27 -37.09
CA MET A 1 -1.30 -37.37 -37.06
C MET A 1 -2.09 -37.68 -35.79
N GLY A 2 -1.77 -37.00 -34.68
CA GLY A 2 -2.45 -37.13 -33.40
C GLY A 2 -2.27 -35.80 -32.69
N ALA A 3 -3.38 -35.08 -32.51
CA ALA A 3 -3.40 -33.66 -32.23
C ALA A 3 -2.77 -33.32 -30.87
N MET A 4 -2.05 -32.19 -30.88
CA MET A 4 -1.54 -31.51 -29.70
C MET A 4 -2.72 -31.05 -28.83
N GLN A 5 -2.92 -31.65 -27.66
CA GLN A 5 -3.78 -31.05 -26.64
C GLN A 5 -2.98 -29.98 -25.92
N GLY A 6 -3.44 -28.75 -26.09
CA GLY A 6 -2.83 -27.54 -25.56
C GLY A 6 -2.74 -27.60 -24.04
N THR A 7 -1.55 -27.34 -23.55
CA THR A 7 -1.31 -26.76 -22.23
C THR A 7 -2.21 -25.53 -22.07
N GLN A 8 -3.28 -25.64 -21.29
CA GLN A 8 -3.98 -24.48 -20.76
C GLN A 8 -3.17 -23.97 -19.56
N PRO A 9 -2.56 -22.77 -19.62
CA PRO A 9 -2.08 -22.14 -18.40
C PRO A 9 -3.31 -21.60 -17.66
N GLU A 10 -3.78 -22.34 -16.66
CA GLU A 10 -4.82 -21.87 -15.77
C GLU A 10 -4.35 -20.60 -15.06
N GLY A 11 -4.96 -19.49 -15.46
CA GLY A 11 -5.37 -18.43 -14.57
C GLY A 11 -4.24 -17.81 -13.76
N GLN A 12 -3.40 -17.04 -14.44
CA GLN A 12 -2.74 -15.88 -13.85
C GLN A 12 -3.83 -14.87 -13.42
N GLN A 13 -4.64 -15.23 -12.42
CA GLN A 13 -5.54 -14.33 -11.72
C GLN A 13 -4.68 -13.51 -10.75
N ARG A 14 -3.75 -12.73 -11.31
CA ARG A 14 -3.03 -11.69 -10.57
C ARG A 14 -4.09 -10.69 -10.15
N ASP A 15 -4.56 -10.82 -8.91
CA ASP A 15 -4.64 -9.75 -7.91
C ASP A 15 -4.60 -8.33 -8.48
N ARG A 16 -5.52 -8.00 -9.39
CA ARG A 16 -5.47 -6.76 -10.18
C ARG A 16 -6.24 -5.61 -9.52
N ASP A 17 -6.90 -5.88 -8.39
CA ASP A 17 -7.80 -4.93 -7.75
C ASP A 17 -7.79 -5.02 -6.22
N ALA A 18 -6.68 -5.44 -5.58
CA ALA A 18 -6.52 -5.21 -4.14
C ALA A 18 -6.20 -3.72 -3.89
N TYR A 19 -7.18 -2.85 -4.08
CA TYR A 19 -7.09 -1.46 -3.67
C TYR A 19 -7.07 -1.40 -2.14
N VAL A 20 -5.89 -1.14 -1.57
CA VAL A 20 -5.76 -0.93 -0.14
C VAL A 20 -6.25 0.48 0.18
N HIS A 21 -7.43 0.61 0.77
CA HIS A 21 -7.92 1.90 1.27
C HIS A 21 -7.16 2.28 2.55
N VAL A 22 -6.59 3.49 2.57
CA VAL A 22 -5.80 4.01 3.69
C VAL A 22 -6.59 5.12 4.35
N THR A 23 -6.89 4.92 5.62
CA THR A 23 -7.65 5.87 6.42
C THR A 23 -6.74 6.82 7.19
N ASP A 24 -7.31 7.90 7.71
CA ASP A 24 -6.64 8.80 8.65
C ASP A 24 -6.19 8.07 9.92
N ALA A 25 -6.97 7.08 10.39
CA ALA A 25 -6.61 6.25 11.53
C ALA A 25 -5.35 5.42 11.28
N ASP A 26 -5.15 4.92 10.05
CA ASP A 26 -3.95 4.18 9.68
C ASP A 26 -2.71 5.08 9.68
N VAL A 27 -2.86 6.31 9.19
CA VAL A 27 -1.80 7.33 9.20
C VAL A 27 -1.42 7.68 10.64
N HIS A 28 -2.41 7.91 11.49
CA HIS A 28 -2.19 8.16 12.91
C HIS A 28 -1.50 6.98 13.61
N ALA A 29 -1.95 5.75 13.38
CA ALA A 29 -1.35 4.55 13.96
C ALA A 29 0.11 4.37 13.53
N ALA A 30 0.42 4.56 12.24
CA ALA A 30 1.78 4.45 11.72
C ALA A 30 2.70 5.54 12.28
N ARG A 31 2.19 6.77 12.37
CA ARG A 31 2.92 7.90 12.96
C ARG A 31 3.25 7.64 14.42
N ASP A 32 2.28 7.20 15.21
CA ASP A 32 2.47 6.94 16.64
C ASP A 32 3.42 5.77 16.87
N ALA A 33 3.38 4.72 16.03
CA ALA A 33 4.31 3.61 16.07
C ALA A 33 5.75 4.05 15.79
N TRP A 34 5.97 4.87 14.76
CA TRP A 34 7.29 5.45 14.48
C TRP A 34 7.73 6.37 15.62
N TRP A 35 6.85 7.24 16.14
CA TRP A 35 7.23 8.17 17.21
C TRP A 35 7.68 7.45 18.48
N ARG A 36 6.96 6.39 18.88
CA ARG A 36 7.34 5.57 20.02
C ARG A 36 8.72 4.94 19.80
N ALA A 37 8.95 4.33 18.64
CA ALA A 37 10.25 3.74 18.31
C ALA A 37 11.38 4.79 18.26
N GLN A 38 11.10 5.98 17.73
CA GLN A 38 12.02 7.10 17.67
C GLN A 38 12.42 7.62 19.06
N SER A 39 11.49 7.60 20.02
CA SER A 39 11.75 7.98 21.42
C SER A 39 12.53 6.92 22.19
N GLU A 40 12.37 5.64 21.86
CA GLU A 40 13.01 4.53 22.55
C GLU A 40 14.42 4.22 21.99
N ASP A 41 14.54 4.08 20.67
CA ASP A 41 15.78 3.74 19.99
C ASP A 41 15.88 4.41 18.60
N PRO A 42 16.40 5.65 18.53
CA PRO A 42 16.40 6.45 17.31
C PRO A 42 17.33 5.94 16.22
N ALA A 43 18.35 5.14 16.57
CA ALA A 43 19.36 4.66 15.63
C ALA A 43 19.10 3.24 15.13
N SER A 44 18.06 2.57 15.66
CA SER A 44 17.73 1.21 15.25
C SER A 44 17.22 1.13 13.80
N GLU A 45 17.53 0.00 13.17
CA GLU A 45 16.94 -0.39 11.88
C GLU A 45 15.41 -0.41 11.94
N ARG A 46 14.85 -0.87 13.08
CA ARG A 46 13.40 -0.88 13.33
C ARG A 46 12.78 0.51 13.20
N THR A 47 13.38 1.53 13.80
CA THR A 47 12.88 2.92 13.71
C THR A 47 12.93 3.42 12.27
N ALA A 48 13.99 3.11 11.52
CA ALA A 48 14.09 3.46 10.10
C ALA A 48 13.01 2.75 9.26
N THR A 49 12.76 1.46 9.50
CA THR A 49 11.68 0.71 8.82
C THR A 49 10.31 1.33 9.12
N LEU A 50 10.02 1.64 10.39
CA LEU A 50 8.74 2.24 10.78
C LEU A 50 8.54 3.63 10.16
N HIS A 51 9.61 4.43 10.07
CA HIS A 51 9.56 5.71 9.37
C HIS A 51 9.22 5.54 7.89
N GLU A 52 9.87 4.58 7.22
CA GLU A 52 9.59 4.29 5.80
C GLU A 52 8.15 3.81 5.60
N SER A 53 7.66 2.91 6.46
CA SER A 53 6.26 2.46 6.42
C SER A 53 5.28 3.63 6.62
N TYR A 54 5.54 4.53 7.57
CA TYR A 54 4.73 5.73 7.76
C TYR A 54 4.71 6.61 6.50
N ARG A 55 5.86 6.83 5.85
CA ARG A 55 5.92 7.62 4.60
C ARG A 55 5.12 6.98 3.46
N GLN A 56 5.19 5.66 3.32
CA GLN A 56 4.43 4.93 2.31
C GLN A 56 2.92 5.05 2.54
N ILE A 57 2.47 4.95 3.79
CA ILE A 57 1.07 5.11 4.17
C ILE A 57 0.56 6.53 3.87
N VAL A 58 1.32 7.56 4.24
CA VAL A 58 0.97 8.96 3.91
C VAL A 58 0.87 9.17 2.41
N HIS A 59 1.81 8.62 1.64
CA HIS A 59 1.79 8.74 0.19
C HIS A 59 0.57 8.06 -0.42
N ALA A 60 0.24 6.85 0.05
CA ALA A 60 -0.95 6.14 -0.37
C ALA A 60 -2.20 6.99 -0.10
N GLN A 61 -2.40 7.50 1.12
CA GLN A 61 -3.57 8.33 1.44
C GLN A 61 -3.68 9.57 0.52
N ALA A 62 -2.56 10.25 0.26
CA ALA A 62 -2.54 11.41 -0.64
C ALA A 62 -2.96 11.03 -2.08
N GLN A 63 -2.53 9.88 -2.57
CA GLN A 63 -2.95 9.36 -3.87
C GLN A 63 -4.45 9.08 -3.91
N GLN A 64 -5.04 8.54 -2.83
CA GLN A 64 -6.48 8.26 -2.75
C GLN A 64 -7.29 9.55 -2.82
N ILE A 65 -6.90 10.57 -2.05
CA ILE A 65 -7.55 11.89 -2.08
C ILE A 65 -7.44 12.51 -3.49
N ALA A 66 -6.27 12.41 -4.13
CA ALA A 66 -6.08 12.92 -5.49
C ALA A 66 -6.97 12.18 -6.50
N GLU A 67 -7.10 10.86 -6.38
CA GLU A 67 -7.99 10.04 -7.21
C GLU A 67 -9.46 10.42 -7.02
N GLU A 68 -9.91 10.56 -5.77
CA GLU A 68 -11.27 10.97 -5.42
C GLU A 68 -11.60 12.35 -5.99
N PHE A 69 -10.67 13.30 -5.87
CA PHE A 69 -10.80 14.62 -6.45
C PHE A 69 -10.93 14.56 -7.98
N ARG A 70 -10.06 13.82 -8.66
CA ARG A 70 -10.13 13.63 -10.12
C ARG A 70 -11.48 13.02 -10.54
N ALA A 71 -11.96 12.01 -9.81
CA ALA A 71 -13.23 11.35 -10.09
C ALA A 71 -14.42 12.29 -9.88
N ALA A 72 -14.39 13.15 -8.86
CA ALA A 72 -15.43 14.14 -8.59
C ALA A 72 -15.51 15.23 -9.67
N HIS A 73 -14.38 15.61 -10.27
CA HIS A 73 -14.27 16.67 -11.28
C HIS A 73 -14.37 16.20 -12.73
N ALA A 74 -14.44 14.89 -12.98
CA ALA A 74 -14.59 14.31 -14.32
C ALA A 74 -16.06 14.17 -14.78
N ARG A 75 -17.02 14.58 -13.93
CA ARG A 75 -18.47 14.63 -14.24
C ARG A 75 -18.91 16.04 -14.61
#